data_AF-A0AAX3KQ90-F1
#
_entry.id   AF-A0AAX3KQ90-F1
#
_cell.length_a   1.000
_cell.length_b   1.000
_cell.length_c   1.000
_cell.angle_alpha   90.00
_cell.angle_beta   90.00
_cell.angle_gamma   90.00
#
_symmetry.space_group_name_H-M   'P 1'
#
loop_
_entity.id
_entity.type
_entity.pdbx_description
1 polymer ?
#
loop_
_entity_poly.entity_id
_entity_poly.type
_entity_poly.pdbx_seq_one_letter_code
_entity_poly.pdbx_strand_id
1 'polypeptide(L)'
;MLKPLFSVAALCLAIAGCASKPEFNHNTYQYDSKQHSGTVSVSETTNVPSEQCTDRWRDERTYQPSGVPQLTGFRLEIQIHDQSADTYGNLIKVELPSNHGRDVVVRDFQKDKTLMLGVDSNGLVKQGDLFFFPEGYFVRAAQPQFNEDEVSFCLGVDRTYVPDADLNSPNPLIRMDRLNVRFIAEPGVEKTFTFGSIQPVSVSVRAVPL
;
A
#
# COMPACT_ATOMS: atom_id res chain seq x y z
N MET A 1 37.14 -38.93 -44.50
CA MET A 1 38.26 -37.95 -44.52
C MET A 1 37.84 -36.77 -43.68
N LEU A 2 38.55 -36.57 -42.54
CA LEU A 2 38.35 -35.47 -41.60
C LEU A 2 38.91 -34.16 -42.14
N LYS A 3 38.22 -33.05 -41.87
CA LYS A 3 38.84 -31.75 -41.54
C LYS A 3 37.99 -31.05 -40.47
N PRO A 4 38.58 -30.64 -39.34
CA PRO A 4 37.88 -29.95 -38.26
C PRO A 4 37.91 -28.43 -38.50
N LEU A 5 36.86 -27.74 -38.08
CA LEU A 5 36.89 -26.29 -37.85
C LEU A 5 36.53 -26.06 -36.39
N PHE A 6 37.59 -25.93 -35.59
CA PHE A 6 37.56 -25.28 -34.30
C PHE A 6 37.13 -23.82 -34.49
N SER A 7 36.11 -23.39 -33.77
CA SER A 7 36.01 -21.99 -33.34
C SER A 7 35.47 -21.98 -31.93
N VAL A 8 36.40 -21.71 -31.03
CA VAL A 8 36.22 -21.42 -29.62
C VAL A 8 35.33 -20.18 -29.52
N ALA A 9 34.06 -20.36 -29.19
CA ALA A 9 33.25 -19.28 -28.65
C ALA A 9 33.34 -19.36 -27.13
N ALA A 10 34.07 -18.39 -26.58
CA ALA A 10 34.42 -18.29 -25.19
C ALA A 10 33.17 -18.33 -24.28
N LEU A 11 33.34 -19.06 -23.19
CA LEU A 11 32.49 -19.06 -22.00
C LEU A 11 32.30 -17.60 -21.54
N CYS A 12 31.15 -17.00 -21.83
CA CYS A 12 30.64 -15.92 -21.00
C CYS A 12 30.19 -16.55 -19.68
N LEU A 13 31.15 -16.70 -18.76
CA LEU A 13 30.88 -16.75 -17.33
C LEU A 13 30.19 -15.44 -16.98
N ALA A 14 28.86 -15.44 -17.12
CA ALA A 14 28.02 -14.41 -16.54
C ALA A 14 28.34 -14.40 -15.06
N ILE A 15 28.97 -13.32 -14.64
CA ILE A 15 29.28 -12.97 -13.29
C ILE A 15 27.94 -13.02 -12.56
N ALA A 16 27.67 -14.12 -11.86
CA ALA A 16 26.64 -14.16 -10.84
C ALA A 16 27.16 -13.27 -9.71
N GLY A 17 27.09 -11.95 -9.93
CA GLY A 17 27.11 -11.00 -8.84
C GLY A 17 26.00 -11.45 -7.90
N CYS A 18 26.35 -11.61 -6.62
CA CYS A 18 25.36 -11.78 -5.57
C CYS A 18 24.40 -10.60 -5.69
N ALA A 19 23.26 -10.80 -6.35
CA ALA A 19 22.16 -9.87 -6.27
C ALA A 19 21.79 -9.88 -4.79
N SER A 20 22.08 -8.77 -4.09
CA SER A 20 21.53 -8.53 -2.77
C SER A 20 20.03 -8.74 -2.87
N LYS A 21 19.46 -9.53 -1.96
CA LYS A 21 18.02 -9.73 -1.91
C LYS A 21 17.38 -8.34 -1.87
N PRO A 22 16.41 -8.03 -2.76
CA PRO A 22 15.82 -6.71 -2.79
C PRO A 22 15.21 -6.40 -1.42
N GLU A 23 15.40 -5.16 -0.95
CA GLU A 23 14.91 -4.69 0.34
C GLU A 23 13.38 -4.82 0.45
N PHE A 24 12.70 -4.73 -0.69
CA PHE A 24 11.26 -4.90 -0.84
C PHE A 24 10.94 -6.00 -1.84
N ASN A 25 9.88 -6.76 -1.56
CA ASN A 25 9.25 -7.67 -2.51
C ASN A 25 8.04 -6.98 -3.14
N HIS A 26 7.77 -7.30 -4.40
CA HIS A 26 6.61 -6.80 -5.12
C HIS A 26 5.72 -7.95 -5.56
N ASN A 27 4.46 -7.92 -5.14
CA ASN A 27 3.45 -8.92 -5.48
C ASN A 27 2.30 -8.26 -6.22
N THR A 28 1.71 -8.97 -7.18
CA THR A 28 0.50 -8.51 -7.88
C THR A 28 -0.50 -9.64 -7.95
N TYR A 29 -1.78 -9.30 -7.79
CA TYR A 29 -2.89 -10.25 -7.90
C TYR A 29 -4.19 -9.50 -8.20
N GLN A 30 -5.22 -10.25 -8.59
CA GLN A 30 -6.54 -9.70 -8.90
C GLN A 30 -7.63 -10.51 -8.21
N TYR A 31 -8.73 -9.84 -7.86
CA TYR A 31 -9.91 -10.49 -7.33
C TYR A 31 -11.17 -9.70 -7.70
N ASP A 32 -12.30 -10.39 -7.83
CA ASP A 32 -13.59 -9.74 -8.03
C ASP A 32 -14.11 -9.19 -6.71
N SER A 33 -14.43 -7.89 -6.69
CA SER A 33 -14.93 -7.26 -5.49
C SER A 33 -16.35 -7.73 -5.19
N LYS A 34 -16.59 -8.10 -3.93
CA LYS A 34 -17.95 -8.34 -3.41
C LYS A 34 -18.63 -7.07 -2.90
N GLN A 35 -17.87 -5.98 -2.80
CA GLN A 35 -18.28 -4.73 -2.17
C GLN A 35 -18.28 -3.53 -3.11
N HIS A 36 -17.68 -3.64 -4.30
CA HIS A 36 -17.52 -2.56 -5.29
C HIS A 36 -17.80 -3.08 -6.69
N SER A 37 -18.04 -2.18 -7.64
CA SER A 37 -18.19 -2.57 -9.05
C SER A 37 -16.88 -3.13 -9.60
N GLY A 38 -16.91 -4.37 -10.07
CA GLY A 38 -15.85 -4.94 -10.89
C GLY A 38 -14.69 -5.57 -10.12
N THR A 39 -13.58 -5.72 -10.85
CA THR A 39 -12.37 -6.40 -10.39
C THR A 39 -11.40 -5.40 -9.76
N VAL A 40 -10.71 -5.83 -8.70
CA VAL A 40 -9.63 -5.08 -8.06
C VAL A 40 -8.31 -5.71 -8.46
N SER A 41 -7.39 -4.89 -8.99
CA SER A 41 -6.00 -5.23 -9.24
C SER A 41 -5.13 -4.67 -8.13
N VAL A 42 -4.48 -5.56 -7.38
CA VAL A 42 -3.59 -5.21 -6.28
C VAL A 42 -2.13 -5.20 -6.73
N SER A 43 -1.39 -4.17 -6.33
CA SER A 43 0.08 -4.14 -6.37
C SER A 43 0.60 -3.88 -4.96
N GLU A 44 1.31 -4.84 -4.39
CA GLU A 44 1.82 -4.76 -3.02
C GLU A 44 3.34 -4.65 -2.99
N THR A 45 3.84 -3.63 -2.31
CA THR A 45 5.24 -3.44 -1.93
C THR A 45 5.40 -3.83 -0.47
N THR A 46 6.24 -4.83 -0.19
CA THR A 46 6.40 -5.39 1.17
C THR A 46 7.83 -5.70 1.59
N ASN A 47 8.19 -5.32 2.82
CA ASN A 47 9.46 -5.72 3.47
C ASN A 47 9.24 -6.40 4.82
N VAL A 48 8.03 -6.89 5.06
CA VAL A 48 7.59 -7.36 6.37
C VAL A 48 8.39 -8.60 6.82
N PRO A 49 9.16 -8.56 7.92
CA PRO A 49 9.81 -9.74 8.48
C PRO A 49 8.81 -10.57 9.29
N SER A 50 8.90 -11.89 9.17
CA SER A 50 7.93 -12.84 9.76
C SER A 50 7.86 -12.81 11.30
N GLU A 51 8.84 -12.24 11.99
CA GLU A 51 8.94 -12.28 13.45
C GLU A 51 8.08 -11.23 14.15
N GLN A 52 8.16 -9.96 13.73
CA GLN A 52 7.33 -8.90 14.32
C GLN A 52 5.97 -8.87 13.64
N CYS A 53 5.96 -8.78 12.31
CA CYS A 53 4.78 -8.54 11.52
C CYS A 53 4.44 -9.80 10.74
N THR A 54 3.53 -10.60 11.28
CA THR A 54 3.13 -11.87 10.65
C THR A 54 2.40 -11.64 9.32
N ASP A 55 2.38 -12.62 8.42
CA ASP A 55 1.70 -12.49 7.11
C ASP A 55 0.22 -12.06 7.21
N ARG A 56 -0.41 -12.27 8.37
CA ARG A 56 -1.82 -11.96 8.64
C ARG A 56 -2.03 -10.84 9.64
N TRP A 57 -0.99 -10.07 9.99
CA TRP A 57 -1.11 -9.00 10.98
C TRP A 57 -2.24 -8.00 10.63
N ARG A 58 -2.52 -7.83 9.33
CA ARG A 58 -3.54 -6.94 8.78
C ARG A 58 -4.98 -7.43 8.99
N ASP A 59 -5.15 -8.74 9.20
CA ASP A 59 -6.44 -9.41 9.37
C ASP A 59 -6.81 -9.58 10.86
N GLU A 60 -5.93 -9.15 11.76
CA GLU A 60 -6.19 -9.16 13.20
C GLU A 60 -7.30 -8.16 13.56
N ARG A 61 -7.84 -8.31 14.78
CA ARG A 61 -8.98 -7.53 15.24
C ARG A 61 -8.71 -6.02 15.16
N THR A 62 -9.66 -5.26 14.62
CA THR A 62 -9.59 -3.80 14.64
C THR A 62 -9.65 -3.27 16.06
N TYR A 63 -8.71 -2.39 16.42
CA TYR A 63 -8.71 -1.69 17.70
C TYR A 63 -9.96 -0.82 17.84
N GLN A 64 -10.71 -1.06 18.92
CA GLN A 64 -11.86 -0.25 19.31
C GLN A 64 -11.48 0.60 20.52
N PRO A 65 -11.41 1.94 20.39
CA PRO A 65 -11.08 2.79 21.52
C PRO A 65 -12.15 2.69 22.60
N SER A 66 -11.74 2.51 23.84
CA SER A 66 -12.63 2.33 25.00
C SER A 66 -13.32 3.63 25.48
N GLY A 67 -13.03 4.77 24.82
CA GLY A 67 -13.47 6.10 25.26
C GLY A 67 -12.58 6.72 26.35
N VAL A 68 -11.62 5.97 26.89
CA VAL A 68 -10.60 6.48 27.83
C VAL A 68 -9.41 7.02 27.03
N PRO A 69 -8.93 8.25 27.30
CA PRO A 69 -7.74 8.80 26.65
C PRO A 69 -6.52 7.87 26.79
N GLN A 70 -5.85 7.64 25.68
CA GLN A 70 -4.57 6.92 25.64
C GLN A 70 -3.47 7.76 26.28
N LEU A 71 -2.83 7.24 27.33
CA LEU A 71 -1.74 7.91 28.04
C LEU A 71 -0.35 7.41 27.65
N THR A 72 -0.27 6.30 26.92
CA THR A 72 0.99 5.62 26.60
C THR A 72 0.96 5.06 25.18
N GLY A 73 2.03 5.29 24.43
CA GLY A 73 2.15 4.83 23.04
C GLY A 73 2.72 5.92 22.16
N PHE A 74 2.33 5.91 20.89
CA PHE A 74 2.81 6.88 19.91
C PHE A 74 1.67 7.49 19.11
N ARG A 75 1.88 8.73 18.69
CA ARG A 75 1.19 9.32 17.56
C ARG A 75 2.04 9.09 16.32
N LEU A 76 1.52 8.27 15.41
CA LEU A 76 2.04 8.15 14.06
C LEU A 76 1.57 9.36 13.26
N GLU A 77 2.51 10.01 12.61
CA GLU A 77 2.27 11.10 11.69
C GLU A 77 2.67 10.65 10.30
N ILE A 78 1.67 10.51 9.43
CA ILE A 78 1.80 9.97 8.09
C ILE A 78 1.43 11.06 7.11
N GLN A 79 2.37 11.47 6.27
CA GLN A 79 2.14 12.46 5.23
C GLN A 79 2.16 11.79 3.86
N ILE A 80 1.13 12.05 3.07
CA ILE A 80 0.98 11.48 1.73
C ILE A 80 1.44 12.51 0.70
N HIS A 81 2.38 12.11 -0.15
CA HIS A 81 2.94 12.91 -1.23
C HIS A 81 2.46 12.35 -2.57
N ASP A 82 1.20 12.60 -2.90
CA ASP A 82 0.62 12.27 -4.21
C ASP A 82 0.51 13.51 -5.12
N GLN A 83 -0.15 13.38 -6.27
CA GLN A 83 -0.38 14.50 -7.19
C GLN A 83 -1.80 15.08 -7.05
N SER A 84 -2.56 14.66 -6.05
CA SER A 84 -3.96 15.06 -5.88
C SER A 84 -4.04 16.34 -5.06
N ALA A 85 -4.77 17.33 -5.56
CA ALA A 85 -5.00 18.58 -4.84
C ALA A 85 -5.75 18.39 -3.50
N ASP A 86 -6.50 17.29 -3.36
CA ASP A 86 -7.30 16.99 -2.18
C ASP A 86 -6.49 16.30 -1.06
N THR A 87 -5.40 15.61 -1.43
CA THR A 87 -4.68 14.69 -0.53
C THR A 87 -3.20 15.00 -0.38
N TYR A 88 -2.62 15.78 -1.28
CA TYR A 88 -1.21 16.15 -1.22
C TYR A 88 -0.87 16.91 0.06
N GLY A 89 0.10 16.39 0.79
CA GLY A 89 0.64 17.01 1.99
C GLY A 89 -0.26 16.87 3.23
N ASN A 90 -1.41 16.19 3.13
CA ASN A 90 -2.29 15.97 4.28
C ASN A 90 -1.58 15.12 5.34
N LEU A 91 -1.62 15.60 6.59
CA LEU A 91 -1.04 14.92 7.75
C LEU A 91 -2.09 14.05 8.43
N ILE A 92 -1.95 12.75 8.27
CA ILE A 92 -2.76 11.74 8.96
C ILE A 92 -2.14 11.46 10.31
N LYS A 93 -2.94 11.59 11.37
CA LYS A 93 -2.53 11.30 12.75
C LYS A 93 -3.22 10.03 13.25
N VAL A 94 -2.43 9.04 13.65
CA VAL A 94 -2.92 7.75 14.16
C VAL A 94 -2.31 7.52 15.53
N GLU A 95 -3.14 7.37 16.56
CA GLU A 95 -2.66 6.96 17.88
C GLU A 95 -2.51 5.45 17.91
N LEU A 96 -1.30 4.98 18.20
CA LEU A 96 -0.94 3.58 18.31
C LEU A 96 -0.60 3.26 19.78
N PRO A 97 -1.52 2.60 20.50
CA PRO A 97 -1.32 2.25 21.90
C PRO A 97 -0.21 1.21 22.12
N SER A 98 0.63 1.39 23.14
CA SER A 98 1.68 0.42 23.48
C SER A 98 1.16 -0.91 24.05
N ASN A 99 -0.04 -0.92 24.63
CA ASN A 99 -0.62 -2.07 25.34
C ASN A 99 -1.54 -2.97 24.48
N HIS A 100 -1.76 -2.63 23.21
CA HIS A 100 -2.75 -3.32 22.37
C HIS A 100 -2.17 -4.33 21.37
N GLY A 101 -0.87 -4.64 21.46
CA GLY A 101 -0.24 -5.83 20.89
C GLY A 101 -0.61 -6.12 19.43
N ARG A 102 -1.64 -6.95 19.21
CA ARG A 102 -2.07 -7.39 17.87
C ARG A 102 -3.27 -6.64 17.30
N ASP A 103 -3.97 -5.84 18.09
CA ASP A 103 -5.11 -5.09 17.58
C ASP A 103 -4.62 -4.07 16.52
N VAL A 104 -5.34 -4.00 15.41
CA VAL A 104 -4.99 -3.15 14.27
C VAL A 104 -5.71 -1.82 14.40
N VAL A 105 -4.95 -0.74 14.54
CA VAL A 105 -5.52 0.60 14.41
C VAL A 105 -5.75 0.88 12.94
N VAL A 106 -6.97 1.29 12.60
CA VAL A 106 -7.36 1.63 11.22
C VAL A 106 -7.76 3.09 11.12
N ARG A 107 -7.47 3.71 9.97
CA ARG A 107 -8.02 4.99 9.55
C ARG A 107 -8.39 4.93 8.09
N ASP A 108 -9.64 5.27 7.80
CA ASP A 108 -10.20 5.28 6.47
C ASP A 108 -10.39 6.73 5.99
N PHE A 109 -9.74 7.07 4.88
CA PHE A 109 -9.84 8.35 4.19
C PHE A 109 -10.34 8.16 2.76
N GLN A 110 -10.98 7.03 2.47
CA GLN A 110 -11.58 6.76 1.18
C GLN A 110 -12.93 7.49 1.07
N LYS A 111 -13.22 7.98 -0.14
CA LYS A 111 -14.51 8.54 -0.52
C LYS A 111 -15.15 7.59 -1.52
N ASP A 112 -16.42 7.27 -1.31
CA ASP A 112 -17.19 6.53 -2.29
C ASP A 112 -17.37 7.38 -3.56
N LYS A 113 -16.97 6.82 -4.70
CA LYS A 113 -17.17 7.40 -6.02
C LYS A 113 -18.22 6.60 -6.76
N THR A 114 -19.01 7.31 -7.55
CA THR A 114 -20.02 6.72 -8.41
C THR A 114 -19.98 7.41 -9.76
N LEU A 115 -19.87 6.61 -10.82
CA LEU A 115 -19.77 7.06 -12.20
C LEU A 115 -20.79 6.31 -13.05
N MET A 116 -21.24 6.93 -14.14
CA MET A 116 -22.13 6.30 -15.11
C MET A 116 -21.32 5.91 -16.35
N LEU A 117 -21.26 4.63 -16.68
CA LEU A 117 -20.50 4.09 -17.82
C LEU A 117 -21.37 4.06 -19.09
N GLY A 118 -20.83 4.51 -20.23
CA GLY A 118 -21.51 4.36 -21.52
C GLY A 118 -22.64 5.38 -21.78
N VAL A 119 -22.37 6.67 -21.51
CA VAL A 119 -23.38 7.74 -21.57
C VAL A 119 -23.73 8.24 -22.97
N ASP A 120 -23.06 7.79 -24.03
CA ASP A 120 -23.33 8.27 -25.39
C ASP A 120 -23.20 7.20 -26.48
N SER A 121 -24.28 7.04 -27.26
CA SER A 121 -24.36 6.19 -28.44
C SER A 121 -25.26 6.90 -29.45
N ASN A 122 -24.67 7.41 -30.53
CA ASN A 122 -25.38 8.05 -31.64
C ASN A 122 -26.28 9.25 -31.23
N GLY A 123 -25.88 10.08 -30.26
CA GLY A 123 -26.62 11.28 -29.86
C GLY A 123 -27.89 11.00 -29.05
N LEU A 124 -28.09 9.74 -28.60
CA LEU A 124 -29.12 9.35 -27.65
C LEU A 124 -28.46 9.17 -26.28
N VAL A 125 -28.85 9.99 -25.31
CA VAL A 125 -28.46 9.81 -23.91
C VAL A 125 -29.11 8.51 -23.40
N LYS A 126 -28.32 7.45 -23.30
CA LYS A 126 -28.74 6.19 -22.64
C LYS A 126 -28.34 6.24 -21.17
N GLN A 127 -29.16 5.64 -20.33
CA GLN A 127 -28.77 5.36 -18.95
C GLN A 127 -27.68 4.30 -18.98
N GLY A 128 -26.47 4.69 -18.58
CA GLY A 128 -25.32 3.82 -18.48
C GLY A 128 -25.34 2.92 -17.25
N ASP A 129 -24.42 1.95 -17.18
CA ASP A 129 -24.23 1.13 -15.97
C ASP A 129 -23.60 1.97 -14.85
N LEU A 130 -24.08 1.79 -13.63
CA LEU A 130 -23.53 2.48 -12.47
C LEU A 130 -22.27 1.76 -11.98
N PHE A 131 -21.15 2.48 -11.96
CA PHE A 131 -19.87 1.99 -11.47
C PHE A 131 -19.52 2.68 -10.15
N PHE A 132 -19.37 1.89 -9.09
CA PHE A 132 -19.08 2.41 -7.75
C PHE A 132 -17.79 1.80 -7.18
N PHE A 133 -16.93 2.65 -6.60
CA PHE A 133 -15.64 2.25 -6.05
C PHE A 133 -15.17 3.25 -4.98
N PRO A 134 -14.33 2.83 -4.03
CA PRO A 134 -13.72 3.73 -3.06
C PRO A 134 -12.48 4.37 -3.68
N GLU A 135 -12.30 5.66 -3.47
CA GLU A 135 -11.11 6.40 -3.88
C GLU A 135 -10.43 7.06 -2.68
N GLY A 136 -9.13 6.85 -2.53
CA GLY A 136 -8.34 7.46 -1.46
C GLY A 136 -7.50 6.44 -0.71
N TYR A 137 -7.27 6.70 0.58
CA TYR A 137 -6.29 5.98 1.38
C TYR A 137 -6.90 5.27 2.58
N PHE A 138 -6.41 4.05 2.83
CA PHE A 138 -6.73 3.29 4.03
C PHE A 138 -5.44 2.94 4.77
N VAL A 139 -5.31 3.41 6.01
CA VAL A 139 -4.11 3.24 6.83
C VAL A 139 -4.36 2.23 7.94
N ARG A 140 -3.37 1.35 8.17
CA ARG A 140 -3.33 0.35 9.23
C ARG A 140 -2.02 0.42 9.99
N ALA A 141 -2.07 0.29 11.31
CA ALA A 141 -0.87 0.12 12.13
C ALA A 141 -1.12 -0.85 13.29
N ALA A 142 -0.12 -1.66 13.64
CA ALA A 142 -0.22 -2.64 14.73
C ALA A 142 1.16 -3.01 15.29
N GLN A 143 1.16 -3.79 16.38
CA GLN A 143 2.35 -4.43 16.94
C GLN A 143 3.50 -3.46 17.25
N PRO A 144 3.23 -2.37 18.00
CA PRO A 144 4.30 -1.48 18.46
C PRO A 144 5.26 -2.23 19.39
N GLN A 145 6.55 -2.03 19.17
CA GLN A 145 7.64 -2.54 20.00
C GLN A 145 8.66 -1.44 20.27
N PHE A 146 9.34 -1.56 21.41
CA PHE A 146 10.43 -0.69 21.81
C PHE A 146 11.68 -1.55 21.96
N ASN A 147 12.72 -1.20 21.20
CA ASN A 147 14.02 -1.85 21.30
C ASN A 147 15.06 -0.75 21.52
N GLU A 148 15.55 -0.62 22.75
CA GLU A 148 16.54 0.40 23.13
C GLU A 148 16.05 1.81 22.77
N ASP A 149 16.62 2.38 21.71
CA ASP A 149 16.35 3.75 21.24
C ASP A 149 15.38 3.79 20.03
N GLU A 150 14.96 2.63 19.51
CA GLU A 150 14.10 2.53 18.34
C GLU A 150 12.66 2.11 18.69
N VAL A 151 11.71 2.69 17.95
CA VAL A 151 10.34 2.20 17.86
C VAL A 151 10.14 1.44 16.56
N SER A 152 9.49 0.28 16.65
CA SER A 152 9.05 -0.46 15.48
C SER A 152 7.57 -0.82 15.52
N PHE A 153 6.92 -0.85 14.36
CA PHE A 153 5.53 -1.28 14.20
C PHE A 153 5.27 -1.74 12.76
N CYS A 154 4.17 -2.47 12.57
CA CYS A 154 3.69 -2.86 11.25
C CYS A 154 2.85 -1.73 10.69
N LEU A 155 3.12 -1.31 9.46
CA LEU A 155 2.44 -0.24 8.76
C LEU A 155 1.85 -0.76 7.44
N GLY A 156 0.58 -0.50 7.23
CA GLY A 156 -0.13 -0.76 5.99
C GLY A 156 -0.72 0.53 5.45
N VAL A 157 -0.43 0.89 4.20
CA VAL A 157 -1.10 2.00 3.51
C VAL A 157 -1.63 1.48 2.19
N ASP A 158 -2.95 1.46 2.05
CA ASP A 158 -3.60 1.13 0.79
C ASP A 158 -4.06 2.41 0.11
N ARG A 159 -3.80 2.52 -1.19
CA ARG A 159 -4.35 3.55 -2.06
C ARG A 159 -5.27 2.88 -3.07
N THR A 160 -6.54 3.26 -3.08
CA THR A 160 -7.51 2.77 -4.07
C THR A 160 -7.90 3.90 -5.03
N TYR A 161 -7.90 3.62 -6.32
CA TYR A 161 -8.22 4.58 -7.38
C TYR A 161 -8.56 3.85 -8.68
N VAL A 162 -9.12 4.59 -9.64
CA VAL A 162 -9.23 4.14 -11.02
C VAL A 162 -8.54 5.17 -11.90
N PRO A 163 -7.54 4.79 -12.72
CA PRO A 163 -6.90 5.72 -13.65
C PRO A 163 -7.91 6.33 -14.61
N ASP A 164 -7.78 7.62 -14.95
CA ASP A 164 -8.69 8.31 -15.87
C ASP A 164 -8.80 7.60 -17.23
N ALA A 165 -7.72 6.98 -17.70
CA ALA A 165 -7.72 6.18 -18.93
C ALA A 165 -8.65 4.95 -18.85
N ASP A 166 -8.81 4.37 -17.66
CA ASP A 166 -9.65 3.18 -17.44
C ASP A 166 -11.13 3.56 -17.26
N LEU A 167 -11.47 4.83 -16.99
CA LEU A 167 -12.86 5.30 -16.81
C LEU A 167 -13.70 5.25 -18.07
N ASN A 168 -13.07 5.28 -19.25
CA ASN A 168 -13.75 5.15 -20.54
C ASN A 168 -13.91 3.69 -20.99
N SER A 169 -13.42 2.73 -20.19
CA SER A 169 -13.58 1.30 -20.44
C SER A 169 -15.00 0.84 -20.07
N PRO A 170 -15.59 -0.13 -20.80
CA PRO A 170 -16.83 -0.77 -20.37
C PRO A 170 -16.68 -1.51 -19.03
N ASN A 171 -15.45 -1.89 -18.67
CA ASN A 171 -15.13 -2.52 -17.38
C ASN A 171 -13.90 -1.81 -16.79
N PRO A 172 -14.09 -0.68 -16.08
CA PRO A 172 -12.98 0.01 -15.41
C PRO A 172 -12.36 -0.90 -14.35
N LEU A 173 -11.02 -0.91 -14.28
CA LEU A 173 -10.28 -1.75 -13.34
C LEU A 173 -9.92 -0.93 -12.09
N ILE A 174 -10.42 -1.35 -10.93
CA ILE A 174 -10.05 -0.73 -9.65
C ILE A 174 -8.60 -1.08 -9.36
N ARG A 175 -7.75 -0.07 -9.13
CA ARG A 175 -6.36 -0.25 -8.72
C ARG A 175 -6.24 -0.09 -7.23
N MET A 176 -5.50 -1.00 -6.60
CA MET A 176 -5.17 -0.94 -5.18
C MET A 176 -3.67 -1.11 -4.99
N ASP A 177 -2.98 0.00 -4.81
CA ASP A 177 -1.55 -0.01 -4.47
C ASP A 177 -1.43 -0.16 -2.95
N ARG A 178 -0.60 -1.09 -2.47
CA ARG A 178 -0.43 -1.41 -1.06
C ARG A 178 1.02 -1.27 -0.64
N LEU A 179 1.26 -0.46 0.37
CA LEU A 179 2.47 -0.50 1.18
C LEU A 179 2.20 -1.42 2.38
N ASN A 180 3.09 -2.37 2.62
CA ASN A 180 3.03 -3.26 3.78
C ASN A 180 4.44 -3.39 4.34
N VAL A 181 4.78 -2.64 5.38
CA VAL A 181 6.16 -2.53 5.83
C VAL A 181 6.29 -2.63 7.33
N ARG A 182 7.49 -3.02 7.78
CA ARG A 182 7.91 -2.81 9.16
C ARG A 182 8.58 -1.43 9.24
N PHE A 183 7.95 -0.51 9.95
CA PHE A 183 8.61 0.74 10.33
C PHE A 183 9.57 0.47 11.48
N ILE A 184 10.76 1.06 11.43
CA ILE A 184 11.77 1.04 12.51
C ILE A 184 12.48 2.38 12.45
N ALA A 185 12.46 3.19 13.51
CA ALA A 185 13.26 4.41 13.61
C ALA A 185 13.34 4.89 15.06
N GLU A 186 14.27 5.80 15.36
CA GLU A 186 14.20 6.59 16.60
C GLU A 186 12.90 7.44 16.63
N PRO A 187 12.31 7.67 17.81
CA PRO A 187 11.14 8.54 17.94
C PRO A 187 11.39 9.93 17.34
N GLY A 188 10.45 10.40 16.51
CA GLY A 188 10.51 11.68 15.81
C GLY A 188 11.27 11.67 14.48
N VAL A 189 12.06 10.63 14.20
CA VAL A 189 12.76 10.49 12.91
C VAL A 189 11.77 10.06 11.82
N GLU A 190 11.84 10.75 10.68
CA GLU A 190 11.00 10.49 9.52
C GLU A 190 11.63 9.46 8.59
N LYS A 191 10.83 8.51 8.10
CA LYS A 191 11.17 7.62 6.98
C LYS A 191 10.18 7.79 5.84
N THR A 192 10.70 7.79 4.61
CA THR A 192 9.88 7.86 3.39
C THR A 192 9.84 6.51 2.70
N PHE A 193 8.65 6.10 2.26
CA PHE A 193 8.42 4.91 1.46
C PHE A 193 7.71 5.28 0.17
N THR A 194 8.16 4.74 -0.96
CA THR A 194 7.49 4.91 -2.25
C THR A 194 6.87 3.59 -2.69
N PHE A 195 5.61 3.63 -3.12
CA PHE A 195 4.88 2.44 -3.57
C PHE A 195 3.88 2.80 -4.67
N GLY A 196 3.32 1.76 -5.28
CA GLY A 196 2.43 1.87 -6.43
C GLY A 196 3.14 1.67 -7.75
N SER A 197 2.39 1.17 -8.72
CA SER A 197 2.94 0.67 -10.00
C SER A 197 2.71 1.61 -11.17
N ILE A 198 1.50 2.18 -11.27
CA ILE A 198 1.10 3.05 -12.40
C ILE A 198 1.27 4.52 -12.02
N GLN A 199 0.80 4.90 -10.83
CA GLN A 199 0.95 6.23 -10.27
C GLN A 199 1.67 6.12 -8.92
N PRO A 200 3.01 6.01 -8.90
CA PRO A 200 3.75 5.88 -7.64
C PRO A 200 3.48 7.06 -6.71
N VAL A 201 3.34 6.77 -5.43
CA VAL A 201 3.12 7.74 -4.35
C VAL A 201 4.17 7.54 -3.28
N SER A 202 4.59 8.63 -2.65
CA SER A 202 5.48 8.59 -1.50
C SER A 202 4.72 8.87 -0.21
N VAL A 203 5.07 8.17 0.87
CA VAL A 203 4.54 8.42 2.21
C VAL A 203 5.68 8.64 3.19
N SER A 204 5.66 9.78 3.85
CA SER A 204 6.55 10.10 4.97
C SER A 204 5.88 9.66 6.27
N VAL A 205 6.63 8.99 7.14
CA VAL A 205 6.12 8.46 8.40
C VAL A 205 7.09 8.82 9.51
N ARG A 206 6.57 9.35 10.62
CA ARG A 206 7.31 9.49 11.87
C ARG A 206 6.44 9.07 13.04
N ALA A 207 7.06 8.53 14.09
CA ALA A 207 6.39 8.15 15.33
C ALA A 207 6.80 9.10 16.45
N VAL A 208 5.84 9.82 17.03
CA VAL A 208 6.06 10.78 18.12
C VAL A 208 5.48 10.20 19.40
N PRO A 209 6.20 10.20 20.54
CA PRO A 209 5.63 9.75 21.82
C PRO A 209 4.36 10.53 22.18
N LEU A 210 3.40 9.86 22.83
CA LEU A 210 2.17 10.49 23.36
C LEU A 210 2.44 11.29 24.64
#